data_AF-A0A1V1WTC8-F1
#
_entry.id   AF-A0A1V1WTC8-F1
#
_cell.length_a   1.000
_cell.length_b   1.000
_cell.length_c   1.000
_cell.angle_alpha   90.00
_cell.angle_beta   90.00
_cell.angle_gamma   90.00
#
_symmetry.space_group_name_H-M   'P 1'
#
loop_
_entity.id
_entity.type
_entity.pdbx_description
1 polymer ?
#
loop_
_entity_poly.entity_id
_entity_poly.type
_entity_poly.pdbx_seq_one_letter_code
_entity_poly.pdbx_strand_id
1 'polypeptide(L)'
;MKRLTVETVIVPTEKGVGSKPSIGPDERITDALEVMLKNDLKRIAVSKENEVLGMVRLEDALKKLGLDEDLKSKDKQSIVIHGRKIIIEK
;
A
#
# COMPACT_ATOMS: atom_id res chain seq x y z
N MET A 1 -14.71 12.60 -8.75
CA MET A 1 -13.54 12.34 -7.87
C MET A 1 -12.95 10.99 -8.27
N LYS A 2 -11.68 10.94 -8.69
CA LYS A 2 -11.05 9.69 -9.15
C LYS A 2 -10.73 8.83 -7.93
N ARG A 3 -11.37 7.67 -7.77
CA ARG A 3 -11.10 6.74 -6.66
C ARG A 3 -9.87 5.92 -7.05
N LEU A 4 -8.77 6.06 -6.30
CA LEU A 4 -7.56 5.25 -6.50
C LEU A 4 -7.72 3.93 -5.74
N THR A 5 -7.82 2.83 -6.49
CA THR A 5 -8.02 1.48 -5.99
C THR A 5 -6.71 0.68 -5.97
N VAL A 6 -6.67 -0.39 -5.20
CA VAL A 6 -5.50 -1.28 -5.09
C VAL A 6 -5.16 -1.91 -6.44
N GLU A 7 -6.16 -2.16 -7.29
CA GLU A 7 -5.98 -2.76 -8.62
C GLU A 7 -4.90 -2.09 -9.49
N THR A 8 -4.76 -0.77 -9.40
CA THR A 8 -3.86 -0.01 -10.28
C THR A 8 -2.40 -0.06 -9.83
N VAL A 9 -2.11 -0.65 -8.66
CA VAL A 9 -0.76 -0.79 -8.09
C VAL A 9 -0.39 -2.24 -7.82
N ILE A 10 -1.21 -3.19 -8.28
CA ILE A 10 -0.91 -4.62 -8.13
C ILE A 10 0.38 -4.93 -8.88
N VAL A 11 1.34 -5.51 -8.16
CA VAL A 11 2.52 -6.11 -8.77
C VAL A 11 2.32 -7.63 -8.86
N PRO A 12 2.59 -8.23 -10.04
CA PRO A 12 2.52 -9.68 -10.19
C PRO A 12 3.58 -10.32 -9.29
N THR A 13 3.16 -11.27 -8.47
CA THR A 13 4.06 -12.00 -7.58
C THR A 13 4.31 -13.40 -8.13
N GLU A 14 5.58 -13.80 -8.13
CA GLU A 14 5.94 -15.19 -8.29
C GLU A 14 5.43 -15.94 -7.04
N LYS A 15 4.78 -17.08 -7.27
CA LYS A 15 3.98 -17.84 -6.31
C LYS A 15 4.61 -17.91 -4.90
N GLY A 16 3.81 -17.63 -3.87
CA GLY A 16 4.20 -17.90 -2.47
C GLY A 16 3.94 -16.81 -1.44
N VAL A 17 3.09 -15.81 -1.70
CA VAL A 17 2.73 -14.83 -0.66
C VAL A 17 1.80 -15.49 0.35
N GLY A 18 2.40 -15.92 1.47
CA GLY A 18 1.71 -16.50 2.61
C GLY A 18 0.64 -15.58 3.18
N SER A 19 -0.43 -16.25 3.61
CA SER A 19 -1.71 -15.76 4.09
C SER A 19 -1.64 -14.63 5.12
N LYS A 20 -2.27 -13.50 4.75
CA LYS A 20 -2.76 -12.41 5.59
C LYS A 20 -1.68 -11.48 6.22
N PRO A 21 -1.96 -10.18 6.29
CA PRO A 21 -3.17 -9.51 5.80
C PRO A 21 -3.20 -9.41 4.27
N SER A 22 -4.38 -9.64 3.70
CA SER A 22 -4.66 -9.46 2.28
C SER A 22 -5.80 -8.47 2.09
N ILE A 23 -5.79 -7.77 0.96
CA ILE A 23 -6.81 -6.78 0.62
C ILE A 23 -7.43 -7.07 -0.74
N GLY A 24 -8.67 -6.64 -0.95
CA GLY A 24 -9.32 -6.71 -2.25
C GLY A 24 -8.71 -5.72 -3.25
N PRO A 25 -8.72 -6.02 -4.57
CA PRO A 25 -8.30 -5.07 -5.60
C PRO A 25 -9.25 -3.87 -5.72
N ASP A 26 -10.53 -4.06 -5.40
CA ASP A 26 -11.58 -3.04 -5.40
C ASP A 26 -11.49 -2.06 -4.20
N GLU A 27 -10.65 -2.39 -3.21
CA GLU A 27 -10.43 -1.55 -2.03
C GLU A 27 -9.56 -0.33 -2.36
N ARG A 28 -9.55 0.63 -1.43
CA ARG A 28 -8.73 1.85 -1.58
C ARG A 28 -7.27 1.56 -1.26
N ILE A 29 -6.39 2.28 -1.96
CA ILE A 29 -4.95 2.29 -1.63
C ILE A 29 -4.74 2.76 -0.18
N THR A 30 -5.56 3.68 0.32
CA THR A 30 -5.50 4.15 1.72
C THR A 30 -5.80 3.05 2.73
N ASP A 31 -6.77 2.17 2.46
CA ASP A 31 -7.06 1.00 3.29
C ASP A 31 -5.89 0.02 3.28
N ALA A 32 -5.29 -0.23 2.10
CA ALA A 32 -4.08 -1.04 1.99
C ALA A 32 -2.94 -0.48 2.84
N LEU A 33 -2.70 0.84 2.77
CA LEU A 33 -1.74 1.57 3.61
C LEU A 33 -2.07 1.43 5.10
N GLU A 34 -3.32 1.57 5.49
CA GLU A 34 -3.72 1.45 6.90
C GLU A 34 -3.46 0.04 7.43
N VAL A 35 -3.81 -0.99 6.65
CA VAL A 35 -3.55 -2.39 7.01
C VAL A 35 -2.05 -2.66 7.08
N MET A 36 -1.27 -2.17 6.11
CA MET A 36 0.19 -2.23 6.14
C MET A 36 0.75 -1.64 7.42
N LEU A 37 0.37 -0.41 7.74
CA LEU A 37 0.90 0.35 8.87
C LEU A 37 0.44 -0.21 10.22
N LYS A 38 -0.81 -0.68 10.32
CA LYS A 38 -1.32 -1.37 11.53
C LYS A 38 -0.55 -2.65 11.84
N ASN A 39 -0.03 -3.32 10.82
CA ASN A 39 0.72 -4.58 10.96
C ASN A 39 2.24 -4.39 10.84
N ASP A 40 2.74 -3.15 10.73
CA ASP A 40 4.15 -2.83 10.42
C ASP A 40 4.70 -3.57 9.18
N LEU A 41 3.84 -3.76 8.17
CA LEU A 41 4.16 -4.47 6.94
C LEU A 41 4.44 -3.50 5.79
N LYS A 42 5.54 -3.74 5.07
CA LYS A 42 5.90 -2.98 3.86
C LYS A 42 5.17 -3.49 2.59
N ARG A 43 4.45 -4.60 2.69
CA ARG A 43 3.74 -5.27 1.58
C ARG A 43 2.56 -6.09 2.09
N ILE A 44 1.49 -6.16 1.30
CA ILE A 44 0.33 -7.01 1.57
C ILE A 44 -0.08 -7.76 0.31
N ALA A 45 -0.70 -8.92 0.49
CA ALA A 45 -1.25 -9.68 -0.63
C ALA A 45 -2.53 -9.03 -1.15
N VAL A 46 -2.77 -9.15 -2.46
CA VAL A 46 -4.07 -8.79 -3.05
C VAL A 46 -4.78 -10.08 -3.43
N SER A 47 -5.91 -10.32 -2.78
CA SER A 47 -6.72 -11.51 -3.00
C SER A 47 -8.17 -11.14 -3.27
N LYS A 48 -8.77 -11.73 -4.29
CA LYS A 48 -10.19 -11.59 -4.62
C LYS A 48 -10.79 -12.97 -4.75
N GLU A 49 -11.90 -13.21 -4.05
CA GLU A 49 -12.72 -14.44 -4.23
C GLU A 49 -11.91 -15.76 -4.14
N ASN A 50 -10.97 -15.84 -3.20
CA ASN A 50 -10.04 -16.97 -2.97
C ASN A 50 -8.88 -17.09 -3.98
N GLU A 51 -8.75 -16.15 -4.91
CA GLU A 51 -7.63 -16.09 -5.84
C GLU A 51 -6.66 -14.97 -5.43
N VAL A 52 -5.36 -15.29 -5.37
CA VAL A 52 -4.31 -14.29 -5.15
C VAL A 52 -3.97 -13.66 -6.49
N LEU A 53 -4.39 -12.41 -6.67
CA LEU A 53 -4.12 -11.65 -7.89
C LEU A 53 -2.69 -11.10 -7.92
N GLY A 54 -2.11 -10.85 -6.74
CA GLY A 54 -0.76 -10.30 -6.64
C GLY A 54 -0.41 -9.84 -5.24
N MET A 55 0.49 -8.86 -5.17
CA MET A 55 0.78 -8.13 -3.94
C MET A 55 0.85 -6.63 -4.23
N VAL A 56 0.75 -5.82 -3.18
CA VAL A 56 1.00 -4.37 -3.25
C VAL A 56 2.06 -4.02 -2.25
N ARG A 57 3.00 -3.17 -2.68
CA ARG A 57 4.06 -2.61 -1.85
C ARG A 57 3.64 -1.23 -1.37
N LEU A 58 4.06 -0.91 -0.16
CA LEU A 58 3.82 0.40 0.44
C LEU A 58 4.33 1.52 -0.48
N GLU A 59 5.54 1.38 -1.02
CA GLU A 59 6.17 2.36 -1.92
C GLU A 59 5.37 2.62 -3.20
N ASP A 60 4.87 1.56 -3.86
CA ASP A 60 4.03 1.69 -5.06
C ASP A 60 2.68 2.34 -4.75
N ALA A 61 2.08 1.97 -3.61
CA ALA A 61 0.85 2.59 -3.12
C ALA A 61 1.04 4.09 -2.84
N LEU A 62 2.13 4.48 -2.19
CA LEU A 62 2.49 5.89 -1.95
C LEU A 62 2.71 6.67 -3.25
N LYS A 63 3.46 6.08 -4.18
CA LYS A 63 3.74 6.68 -5.48
C LYS A 63 2.45 6.93 -6.26
N LYS A 64 1.50 6.01 -6.17
CA LYS A 64 0.22 6.19 -6.86
C LYS A 64 -0.65 7.27 -6.23
N LEU A 65 -0.49 7.51 -4.94
CA LEU A 65 -1.15 8.60 -4.24
C LEU A 65 -0.55 9.97 -4.61
N GLY A 66 0.55 10.02 -5.37
CA GLY A 66 1.24 11.26 -5.71
C GLY A 66 1.95 11.89 -4.51
N LEU A 67 2.16 11.10 -3.45
CA LEU A 67 2.98 11.53 -2.30
C LEU A 67 4.46 11.61 -2.68
N ASP A 68 4.86 11.15 -3.87
CA ASP A 68 6.22 11.18 -4.39
C ASP A 68 6.63 12.46 -5.12
N GLU A 69 5.69 13.25 -5.63
CA GLU A 69 6.04 14.49 -6.34
C GLU A 69 6.56 15.61 -5.41
N ASP A 70 6.28 15.53 -4.10
CA ASP A 70 6.84 16.45 -3.09
C ASP A 70 8.17 15.94 -2.49
N LEU A 71 8.57 14.69 -2.77
CA LEU A 71 9.68 13.97 -2.11
C LEU A 71 11.08 14.21 -2.70
N LYS A 72 11.27 15.22 -3.58
CA LYS A 72 12.63 15.57 -4.05
C LYS A 72 13.49 16.26 -2.99
N SER A 73 12.95 16.61 -1.83
CA SER A 73 13.73 17.16 -0.72
C SER A 73 13.98 16.10 0.35
N LYS A 74 15.27 15.95 0.70
CA LYS A 74 15.82 15.04 1.69
C LYS A 74 15.09 15.13 3.05
N ASP A 75 15.21 14.03 3.81
CA ASP A 75 14.95 13.88 5.25
C ASP A 75 13.59 13.29 5.66
N LYS A 76 13.67 12.09 6.28
CA LYS A 76 12.72 11.45 7.20
C LYS A 76 11.25 11.42 6.76
N GLN A 77 10.87 10.28 6.19
CA GLN A 77 9.52 10.01 5.67
C GLN A 77 8.47 10.07 6.79
N SER A 78 7.61 11.08 6.71
CA SER A 78 6.48 11.31 7.61
C SER A 78 5.18 11.19 6.82
N ILE A 79 4.45 10.09 6.95
CA ILE A 79 3.15 9.94 6.28
C ILE A 79 2.06 10.43 7.23
N VAL A 80 1.31 11.46 6.85
CA VAL A 80 0.14 11.89 7.61
C VAL A 80 -1.10 11.18 7.07
N ILE A 81 -1.62 10.19 7.81
CA ILE A 81 -2.88 9.52 7.49
C ILE A 81 -3.92 9.94 8.53
N HIS A 82 -5.03 10.56 8.10
CA HIS A 82 -6.09 11.04 8.99
C HIS A 82 -5.60 11.98 10.12
N GLY A 83 -4.63 12.85 9.83
CA GLY A 83 -4.03 13.76 10.83
C GLY A 83 -3.03 13.08 11.79
N ARG A 84 -2.78 11.76 11.63
CA ARG A 84 -1.76 11.04 12.39
C ARG A 84 -0.49 10.99 11.57
N LYS A 85 0.56 11.66 12.05
CA LYS A 85 1.91 11.62 11.48
C LYS A 85 2.56 10.29 11.86
N ILE A 86 2.78 9.44 10.87
CA ILE A 86 3.47 8.16 11.00
C ILE A 86 4.89 8.39 10.45
N ILE A 87 5.87 8.29 11.33
CA ILE A 87 7.29 8.39 10.97
C ILE A 87 7.74 6.97 10.63
N ILE A 88 8.20 6.75 9.40
CA ILE A 88 8.79 5.47 9.01
C ILE A 88 10.31 5.61 9.17
N GLU A 89 10.86 4.98 10.20
CA GLU A 89 12.31 4.82 10.35
C GLU A 89 12.80 3.65 9.49
N LYS A 90 14.01 3.80 8.90
CA LYS A 90 14.56 2.87 7.91
C LYS A 90 15.16 1.63 8.55
#